data_AF-F9UK30-F1
#
_entry.id   AF-F9UK30-F1
#
_cell.length_a   1.000
_cell.length_b   1.000
_cell.length_c   1.000
_cell.angle_alpha   90.00
_cell.angle_beta   90.00
_cell.angle_gamma   90.00
#
_symmetry.space_group_name_H-M   'P 1'
#
loop_
_entity.id
_entity.type
_entity.pdbx_description
1 polymer ?
#
loop_
_entity_poly.entity_id
_entity_poly.type
_entity_poly.pdbx_seq_one_letter_code
_entity_poly.pdbx_strand_id
1 'polypeptide(L)'
;MVSILGDKTFEFPQQNKTDKKLTEIINLNYEHKDLNYLLKKYSFKPFYETKNGIKKSKLENYSSFNSEAYIYKIDGYGPTLTASGANSRLKFFHNNNLFAMNAIESYLYMGFDLNDAKIVKESKLITESKMIFTAGNSISVEVLEAIFEKLIREYI
;
A
#
# COMPACT_ATOMS: atom_id res chain seq x y z
N MET A 1 8.75 3.32 33.17
CA MET A 1 9.09 3.34 31.73
C MET A 1 10.61 3.31 31.66
N VAL A 2 11.20 2.29 31.04
CA VAL A 2 12.67 2.22 30.86
C VAL A 2 12.95 2.73 29.45
N SER A 3 13.74 3.81 29.35
CA SER A 3 14.20 4.36 28.07
C SER A 3 15.64 3.90 27.84
N ILE A 4 15.89 3.20 26.72
CA ILE A 4 17.25 2.83 26.30
C ILE A 4 18.08 4.09 25.98
N LEU A 5 17.41 5.17 25.56
CA LEU A 5 18.09 6.40 25.15
C LEU A 5 18.50 7.28 26.34
N GLY A 6 17.88 7.13 27.52
CA GLY A 6 18.09 8.04 28.65
C GLY A 6 17.86 9.50 28.23
N ASP A 7 18.88 10.35 28.39
CA ASP A 7 18.88 11.77 28.00
C ASP A 7 19.41 12.02 26.56
N LYS A 8 19.78 10.98 25.82
CA LYS A 8 20.30 11.11 24.45
C LYS A 8 19.16 11.43 23.48
N THR A 9 19.42 12.35 22.55
CA THR A 9 18.52 12.61 21.42
C THR A 9 18.75 11.52 20.36
N PHE A 10 17.67 10.91 19.87
CA PHE A 10 17.74 9.96 18.77
C PHE A 10 17.78 10.69 17.43
N GLU A 11 18.86 10.51 16.68
CA GLU A 11 18.92 10.99 15.31
C GLU A 11 18.29 9.95 14.39
N PHE A 12 17.18 10.30 13.75
CA PHE A 12 16.54 9.38 12.79
C PHE A 12 17.46 9.03 11.62
N PRO A 13 17.32 7.84 11.02
CA PRO A 13 18.06 7.49 9.81
C PRO A 13 17.71 8.46 8.67
N GLN A 14 18.68 8.69 7.79
CA GLN A 14 18.44 9.45 6.56
C GLN A 14 17.41 8.73 5.69
N GLN A 15 16.67 9.49 4.89
CA GLN A 15 15.66 8.93 4.01
C GLN A 15 16.32 8.00 2.98
N ASN A 16 15.98 6.72 3.04
CA ASN A 16 16.33 5.76 1.98
C ASN A 16 15.30 5.86 0.85
N LYS A 17 15.77 5.89 -0.40
CA LYS A 17 14.88 5.70 -1.55
C LYS A 17 14.51 4.22 -1.61
N THR A 18 13.21 3.93 -1.65
CA THR A 18 12.72 2.59 -1.96
C THR A 18 12.58 2.45 -3.46
N ASP A 19 13.13 1.37 -4.03
CA ASP A 19 12.92 1.02 -5.43
C ASP A 19 11.72 0.08 -5.62
N LYS A 20 11.05 -0.30 -4.52
CA LYS A 20 9.92 -1.25 -4.51
C LYS A 20 8.75 -0.67 -5.30
N LYS A 21 8.56 -1.17 -6.52
CA LYS A 21 7.43 -0.78 -7.37
C LYS A 21 6.21 -1.64 -7.07
N LEU A 22 5.05 -1.14 -7.44
CA LEU A 22 3.80 -1.90 -7.36
C LEU A 22 3.86 -3.22 -8.14
N THR A 23 4.69 -3.34 -9.18
CA THR A 23 4.95 -4.58 -9.92
C THR A 23 5.56 -5.70 -9.09
N GLU A 24 6.24 -5.39 -7.99
CA GLU A 24 6.80 -6.40 -7.08
C GLU A 24 5.77 -6.88 -6.04
N ILE A 25 4.72 -6.09 -5.83
CA ILE A 25 3.68 -6.34 -4.83
C ILE A 25 2.44 -6.97 -5.45
N ILE A 26 2.01 -6.45 -6.60
CA ILE A 26 0.80 -6.88 -7.29
C ILE A 26 1.11 -8.09 -8.14
N ASN A 27 0.48 -9.23 -7.81
CA ASN A 27 0.62 -10.46 -8.56
C ASN A 27 -0.66 -10.71 -9.36
N LEU A 28 -0.58 -10.50 -10.68
CA LEU A 28 -1.72 -10.64 -11.60
C LEU A 28 -2.29 -12.07 -11.70
N ASN A 29 -1.62 -13.08 -11.11
CA ASN A 29 -2.15 -14.43 -11.00
C ASN A 29 -3.05 -14.64 -9.77
N TYR A 30 -3.11 -13.67 -8.86
CA TYR A 30 -4.03 -13.71 -7.73
C TYR A 30 -5.44 -13.34 -8.16
N GLU A 31 -6.41 -13.82 -7.38
CA GLU A 31 -7.78 -13.37 -7.53
C GLU A 31 -7.89 -11.92 -7.02
N HIS A 32 -8.36 -11.04 -7.89
CA HIS A 32 -8.67 -9.65 -7.56
C HIS A 32 -10.15 -9.38 -7.72
N LYS A 33 -10.64 -8.40 -6.96
CA LYS A 33 -11.99 -7.88 -7.19
C LYS A 33 -12.02 -7.10 -8.51
N ASP A 34 -12.76 -7.61 -9.49
CA ASP A 34 -13.02 -6.94 -10.77
C ASP A 34 -13.84 -5.66 -10.56
N LEU A 35 -13.37 -4.56 -11.14
CA LEU A 35 -13.99 -3.24 -11.13
C LEU A 35 -14.24 -2.69 -12.55
N ASN A 36 -14.18 -3.51 -13.59
CA ASN A 36 -14.38 -3.13 -14.99
C ASN A 36 -15.75 -2.48 -15.26
N TYR A 37 -16.75 -2.74 -14.42
CA TYR A 37 -18.04 -2.02 -14.48
C TYR A 37 -17.87 -0.50 -14.34
N LEU A 38 -16.82 -0.03 -13.65
CA LEU A 38 -16.50 1.40 -13.55
C LEU A 38 -16.00 1.95 -14.88
N LEU A 39 -15.18 1.20 -15.62
CA LEU A 39 -14.69 1.63 -16.94
C LEU A 39 -15.80 1.69 -17.99
N LYS A 40 -16.85 0.89 -17.83
CA LYS A 40 -18.05 0.94 -18.68
C LYS A 40 -18.91 2.18 -18.42
N LYS A 41 -18.83 2.75 -17.21
CA LYS A 41 -19.71 3.83 -16.75
C LYS A 41 -19.02 5.20 -16.72
N TYR A 42 -17.71 5.24 -16.50
CA TYR A 42 -16.98 6.48 -16.28
C TYR A 42 -15.76 6.55 -17.21
N SER A 43 -15.56 7.72 -17.82
CA SER A 43 -14.32 8.06 -18.51
C SER A 43 -13.22 8.36 -17.49
N PHE A 44 -11.96 8.34 -17.94
CA PHE A 44 -10.83 8.83 -17.17
C PHE A 44 -9.86 9.57 -18.08
N LYS A 45 -9.14 10.52 -17.49
CA LYS A 45 -8.12 11.32 -18.20
C LYS A 45 -6.88 10.48 -18.52
N PRO A 46 -5.99 10.94 -19.40
CA PRO A 46 -4.66 10.34 -19.53
C PRO A 46 -3.95 10.23 -18.17
N PHE A 47 -3.20 9.15 -17.98
CA PHE A 47 -2.37 8.98 -16.79
C PHE A 47 -1.28 10.04 -16.74
N TYR A 48 -0.96 10.51 -15.54
CA TYR A 48 0.15 11.41 -15.27
C TYR A 48 0.97 10.90 -14.07
N GLU A 49 2.22 11.33 -14.01
CA GLU A 49 3.13 10.99 -12.92
C GLU A 49 3.25 12.16 -11.94
N THR A 50 3.19 11.86 -10.65
CA THR A 50 3.40 12.86 -9.59
C THR A 50 4.90 13.04 -9.30
N LYS A 51 5.27 14.10 -8.58
CA LYS A 51 6.64 14.30 -8.09
C LYS A 51 7.21 13.15 -7.23
N ASN A 52 6.33 12.32 -6.67
CA ASN A 52 6.69 11.17 -5.85
C ASN A 52 6.68 9.85 -6.65
N GLY A 53 6.64 9.88 -8.00
CA GLY A 53 6.68 8.69 -8.85
C GLY A 53 5.39 7.84 -8.87
N ILE A 54 4.29 8.34 -8.30
CA ILE A 54 2.97 7.71 -8.41
C ILE A 54 2.37 8.05 -9.77
N LYS A 55 2.04 7.02 -10.57
CA LYS A 55 1.37 7.14 -11.87
C LYS A 55 -0.13 6.92 -11.70
N LYS A 56 -0.94 7.95 -11.92
CA LYS A 56 -2.39 7.90 -11.63
C LYS A 56 -3.24 8.65 -12.65
N SER A 57 -4.51 8.30 -12.69
CA SER A 57 -5.58 9.03 -13.37
C SER A 57 -6.82 9.09 -12.47
N LYS A 58 -7.82 9.88 -12.87
CA LYS A 58 -9.07 10.08 -12.14
C LYS A 58 -10.26 9.66 -13.00
N LEU A 59 -11.13 8.80 -12.45
CA LEU A 59 -12.45 8.52 -13.00
C LEU A 59 -13.31 9.78 -12.90
N GLU A 60 -13.80 10.27 -14.04
CA GLU A 60 -14.63 11.46 -14.11
C GLU A 60 -16.04 11.16 -13.61
N ASN A 61 -16.62 12.08 -12.82
CA ASN A 61 -17.97 11.99 -12.28
C ASN A 61 -18.28 10.71 -11.47
N TYR A 62 -17.26 10.01 -10.99
CA TYR A 62 -17.44 8.78 -10.20
C TYR A 62 -17.77 9.06 -8.72
N SER A 63 -17.05 10.00 -8.09
CA SER A 63 -17.25 10.35 -6.68
C SER A 63 -16.85 11.80 -6.43
N SER A 64 -17.55 12.47 -5.52
CA SER A 64 -17.15 13.78 -4.98
C SER A 64 -15.94 13.68 -4.05
N PHE A 65 -15.65 12.49 -3.53
CA PHE A 65 -14.47 12.24 -2.70
C PHE A 65 -13.26 11.95 -3.59
N ASN A 66 -12.37 12.94 -3.73
CA ASN A 66 -11.28 12.92 -4.71
C ASN A 66 -10.41 11.66 -4.68
N SER A 67 -10.02 11.17 -3.51
CA SER A 67 -9.17 9.98 -3.38
C SER A 67 -9.88 8.69 -3.79
N GLU A 68 -11.21 8.62 -3.67
CA GLU A 68 -11.99 7.48 -4.15
C GLU A 68 -11.91 7.36 -5.66
N ALA A 69 -11.77 8.49 -6.37
CA ALA A 69 -11.81 8.51 -7.83
C ALA A 69 -10.48 8.21 -8.53
N TYR A 70 -9.37 8.07 -7.79
CA TYR A 70 -8.10 7.76 -8.41
C TYR A 70 -7.98 6.28 -8.78
N ILE A 71 -7.35 6.05 -9.93
CA ILE A 71 -6.88 4.76 -10.43
C ILE A 71 -5.38 4.87 -10.68
N TYR A 72 -4.64 3.80 -10.43
CA TYR A 72 -3.18 3.81 -10.42
C TYR A 72 -2.62 2.81 -11.43
N LYS A 73 -1.48 3.14 -12.04
CA LYS A 73 -0.70 2.16 -12.81
C LYS A 73 0.22 1.38 -11.86
N ILE A 74 0.52 0.14 -12.25
CA ILE A 74 1.37 -0.75 -11.45
C ILE A 74 2.88 -0.55 -11.70
N ASP A 75 3.26 0.21 -12.72
CA ASP A 75 4.66 0.49 -13.11
C ASP A 75 5.25 1.74 -12.41
N GLY A 76 4.67 2.13 -11.28
CA GLY A 76 5.11 3.22 -10.42
C GLY A 76 4.88 2.90 -8.94
N TYR A 77 4.96 3.93 -8.09
CA TYR A 77 4.64 3.78 -6.66
C TYR A 77 3.12 3.88 -6.42
N GLY A 78 2.66 3.28 -5.32
CA GLY A 78 1.29 3.40 -4.87
C GLY A 78 1.08 4.58 -3.89
N PRO A 79 -0.17 4.99 -3.64
CA PRO A 79 -0.51 5.91 -2.57
C PRO A 79 -0.45 5.22 -1.20
N THR A 80 -0.53 5.97 -0.11
CA THR A 80 -0.65 5.39 1.24
C THR A 80 -1.89 4.48 1.33
N LEU A 81 -1.70 3.24 1.79
CA LEU A 81 -2.78 2.34 2.18
C LEU A 81 -3.36 2.82 3.51
N THR A 82 -4.69 2.97 3.59
CA THR A 82 -5.36 3.36 4.83
C THR A 82 -6.22 2.22 5.35
N ALA A 83 -6.41 2.17 6.66
CA ALA A 83 -7.24 1.14 7.28
C ALA A 83 -8.70 1.16 6.79
N SER A 84 -9.22 2.34 6.46
CA SER A 84 -10.58 2.54 5.96
C SER A 84 -10.64 3.69 4.95
N GLY A 85 -11.83 3.96 4.41
CA GLY A 85 -12.03 5.04 3.44
C GLY A 85 -11.51 4.70 2.05
N ALA A 86 -11.28 5.70 1.21
CA ALA A 86 -10.96 5.50 -0.21
C ALA A 86 -9.66 4.73 -0.44
N ASN A 87 -8.64 5.03 0.36
CA ASN A 87 -7.33 4.45 0.18
C ASN A 87 -7.21 3.02 0.76
N SER A 88 -8.26 2.49 1.38
CA SER A 88 -8.37 1.05 1.68
C SER A 88 -8.88 0.25 0.47
N ARG A 89 -9.25 0.92 -0.63
CA ARG A 89 -9.75 0.35 -1.89
C ARG A 89 -8.94 0.90 -3.05
N LEU A 90 -7.63 0.65 -3.01
CA LEU A 90 -6.74 1.05 -4.10
C LEU A 90 -7.11 0.32 -5.38
N LYS A 91 -7.27 1.09 -6.46
CA LYS A 91 -7.76 0.64 -7.76
C LYS A 91 -6.61 0.69 -8.77
N PHE A 92 -6.28 -0.45 -9.36
CA PHE A 92 -5.17 -0.58 -10.29
C PHE A 92 -5.67 -0.84 -11.71
N PHE A 93 -5.12 -0.10 -12.66
CA PHE A 93 -5.42 -0.21 -14.08
C PHE A 93 -4.26 -0.85 -14.83
N HIS A 94 -4.50 -2.03 -15.41
CA HIS A 94 -3.50 -2.79 -16.16
C HIS A 94 -4.16 -3.50 -17.34
N ASN A 95 -3.58 -3.39 -18.55
CA ASN A 95 -4.09 -4.02 -19.78
C ASN A 95 -5.61 -3.87 -19.99
N ASN A 96 -6.13 -2.64 -19.86
CA ASN A 96 -7.56 -2.29 -19.96
C ASN A 96 -8.47 -2.94 -18.90
N ASN A 97 -7.90 -3.54 -17.86
CA ASN A 97 -8.64 -4.05 -16.72
C ASN A 97 -8.45 -3.15 -15.50
N LEU A 98 -9.52 -2.96 -14.73
CA LEU A 98 -9.51 -2.26 -13.45
C LEU A 98 -9.86 -3.25 -12.34
N PHE A 99 -9.02 -3.31 -11.31
CA PHE A 99 -9.22 -4.20 -10.17
C PHE A 99 -8.80 -3.55 -8.85
N ALA A 100 -9.24 -4.10 -7.72
CA ALA A 100 -8.78 -3.68 -6.40
C ALA A 100 -7.66 -4.58 -5.88
N MET A 101 -6.73 -3.98 -5.12
CA MET A 101 -5.73 -4.72 -4.34
C MET A 101 -6.41 -5.69 -3.37
N ASN A 102 -5.88 -6.91 -3.25
CA ASN A 102 -6.40 -7.88 -2.29
C ASN A 102 -5.67 -7.79 -0.93
N ALA A 103 -6.12 -8.57 0.05
CA ALA A 103 -5.52 -8.57 1.38
C ALA A 103 -4.05 -9.04 1.43
N ILE A 104 -3.66 -10.03 0.61
CA ILE A 104 -2.27 -10.53 0.60
C ILE A 104 -1.34 -9.43 0.11
N GLU A 105 -1.70 -8.80 -1.01
CA GLU A 105 -0.95 -7.67 -1.58
C GLU A 105 -0.91 -6.49 -0.60
N SER A 106 -1.96 -6.26 0.19
CA SER A 106 -1.97 -5.22 1.21
C SER A 106 -0.95 -5.45 2.33
N TYR A 107 -0.68 -6.71 2.71
CA TYR A 107 0.39 -7.04 3.67
C TYR A 107 1.78 -6.83 3.04
N LEU A 108 1.99 -7.33 1.82
CA LEU A 108 3.23 -7.12 1.06
C LEU A 108 3.51 -5.62 0.83
N TYR A 109 2.44 -4.83 0.63
CA TYR A 109 2.49 -3.38 0.48
C TYR A 109 3.05 -2.68 1.72
N MET A 110 2.83 -3.27 2.91
CA MET A 110 3.32 -2.77 4.19
C MET A 110 4.64 -3.43 4.62
N GLY A 111 5.27 -4.20 3.74
CA GLY A 111 6.58 -4.80 3.99
C GLY A 111 6.57 -6.14 4.71
N PHE A 112 5.40 -6.72 4.98
CA PHE A 112 5.32 -8.08 5.52
C PHE A 112 5.69 -9.12 4.47
N ASP A 113 6.12 -10.29 4.93
CA ASP A 113 6.40 -11.41 4.05
C ASP A 113 5.11 -12.07 3.56
N LEU A 114 5.21 -12.77 2.42
CA LEU A 114 4.09 -13.54 1.87
C LEU A 114 3.58 -14.60 2.85
N ASN A 115 4.47 -15.21 3.64
CA ASN A 115 4.11 -16.23 4.60
C ASN A 115 3.27 -15.65 5.74
N ASP A 116 3.60 -14.46 6.26
CA ASP A 116 2.81 -13.78 7.29
C ASP A 116 1.38 -13.54 6.78
N ALA A 117 1.26 -13.01 5.57
CA ALA A 117 -0.03 -12.74 4.94
C ALA A 117 -0.86 -14.02 4.75
N LYS A 118 -0.22 -15.13 4.34
CA LYS A 118 -0.87 -16.43 4.15
C LYS A 118 -1.35 -17.02 5.48
N ILE A 119 -0.53 -17.00 6.53
CA ILE A 119 -0.90 -17.50 7.86
C ILE A 119 -2.17 -16.79 8.35
N VAL A 120 -2.23 -15.46 8.22
CA VAL A 120 -3.41 -14.68 8.60
C VAL A 120 -4.62 -15.08 7.74
N LYS A 121 -4.47 -15.19 6.42
CA LYS A 121 -5.57 -15.56 5.51
C LYS A 121 -6.11 -16.97 5.81
N GLU A 122 -5.22 -17.94 6.02
CA GLU A 122 -5.55 -19.34 6.28
C GLU A 122 -6.17 -19.57 7.66
N SER A 123 -5.87 -18.70 8.63
CA SER A 123 -6.49 -18.74 9.96
C SER A 123 -8.00 -18.60 9.93
N LYS A 124 -8.55 -17.93 8.89
CA LYS A 124 -9.98 -17.60 8.75
C LYS A 124 -10.57 -16.86 9.97
N LEU A 125 -9.73 -16.29 10.85
CA LEU A 125 -10.17 -15.55 12.04
C LEU A 125 -10.69 -14.15 11.71
N ILE A 126 -10.17 -13.55 10.64
CA ILE A 126 -10.57 -12.22 10.18
C ILE A 126 -10.89 -12.23 8.68
N THR A 127 -11.83 -11.38 8.29
CA THR A 127 -12.22 -11.23 6.88
C THR A 127 -11.16 -10.48 6.07
N GLU A 128 -11.23 -10.58 4.74
CA GLU A 128 -10.31 -9.85 3.85
C GLU A 128 -10.30 -8.34 4.12
N SER A 129 -11.47 -7.73 4.33
CA SER A 129 -11.56 -6.31 4.66
C SER A 129 -10.91 -5.99 6.02
N LYS A 130 -10.94 -6.92 6.98
CA LYS A 130 -10.25 -6.76 8.27
C LYS A 130 -8.75 -6.97 8.17
N MET A 131 -8.28 -7.85 7.28
CA MET A 131 -6.86 -7.94 6.94
C MET A 131 -6.33 -6.63 6.34
N ILE A 132 -7.05 -6.06 5.37
CA ILE A 132 -6.69 -4.75 4.79
C ILE A 132 -6.71 -3.65 5.87
N PHE A 133 -7.69 -3.69 6.76
CA PHE A 133 -7.79 -2.76 7.89
C PHE A 133 -6.57 -2.84 8.83
N THR A 134 -6.08 -4.05 9.15
CA THR A 134 -4.89 -4.20 10.00
C THR A 134 -3.62 -3.76 9.26
N ALA A 135 -3.48 -4.13 7.97
CA ALA A 135 -2.36 -3.68 7.15
C ALA A 135 -2.31 -2.15 7.05
N GLY A 136 -3.43 -1.50 6.76
CA GLY A 136 -3.51 -0.03 6.64
C GLY A 136 -3.38 0.75 7.96
N ASN A 137 -3.40 0.08 9.12
CA ASN A 137 -3.02 0.65 10.43
C ASN A 137 -1.58 0.30 10.84
N SER A 138 -0.89 -0.54 10.06
CA SER A 138 0.49 -0.93 10.34
C SER A 138 1.46 0.19 9.98
N ILE A 139 2.70 0.02 10.41
CA ILE A 139 3.86 0.76 9.93
C ILE A 139 4.57 -0.13 8.90
N SER A 140 5.19 0.48 7.88
CA SER A 140 6.02 -0.27 6.93
C SER A 140 7.17 -0.95 7.67
N VAL A 141 7.34 -2.25 7.46
CA VAL A 141 8.37 -3.07 8.12
C VAL A 141 9.76 -2.48 7.84
N GLU A 142 10.02 -2.11 6.59
CA GLU A 142 11.30 -1.57 6.15
C GLU A 142 11.66 -0.24 6.86
N VAL A 143 10.65 0.56 7.24
CA VAL A 143 10.86 1.79 8.03
C VAL A 143 11.27 1.45 9.46
N LEU A 144 10.62 0.46 10.08
CA LEU A 144 10.96 0.03 11.44
C LEU A 144 12.34 -0.61 11.48
N GLU A 145 12.69 -1.44 10.50
CA GLU A 145 14.02 -2.04 10.36
C GLU A 145 15.12 -0.97 10.33
N ALA A 146 14.96 0.07 9.51
CA ALA A 146 15.95 1.16 9.43
C ALA A 146 16.10 1.93 10.76
N ILE A 147 15.00 2.16 11.48
CA ILE A 147 15.02 2.83 12.80
C ILE A 147 15.72 1.93 13.83
N PHE A 148 15.36 0.65 13.88
CA PHE A 148 15.92 -0.29 14.85
C PHE A 148 17.38 -0.62 14.57
N GLU A 149 17.78 -0.75 13.31
CA GLU A 149 19.18 -0.93 12.93
C GLU A 149 20.05 0.22 13.44
N LYS A 150 19.59 1.47 13.29
CA LYS A 150 20.29 2.64 13.83
C LYS A 150 20.34 2.62 15.35
N LEU A 151 19.22 2.30 16.00
CA LEU A 151 19.14 2.22 17.45
C LEU A 151 20.10 1.17 18.02
N ILE A 152 20.16 -0.01 17.41
CA ILE A 152 21.06 -1.10 17.83
C ILE A 152 22.52 -0.72 17.60
N ARG A 153 22.87 -0.15 16.45
CA ARG A 153 24.27 0.17 16.12
C ARG A 153 24.88 1.28 16.97
N GLU A 154 24.08 2.26 17.38
CA GLU A 154 24.59 3.49 17.99
C GLU A 154 24.28 3.62 19.49
N TYR A 155 23.31 2.86 20.00
CA TYR A 155 22.79 3.05 21.37
C TYR A 155 22.72 1.77 22.22
N ILE A 156 22.97 0.59 21.65
CA ILE A 156 23.05 -0.70 22.35
C ILE A 156 24.45 -1.29 22.16
#